data_AF-A0A8G0LGN1-F1
#
_entry.id   AF-A0A8G0LGN1-F1
#
_cell.length_a   1.000
_cell.length_b   1.000
_cell.length_c   1.000
_cell.angle_alpha   90.00
_cell.angle_beta   90.00
_cell.angle_gamma   90.00
#
_symmetry.space_group_name_H-M   'P 1'
#
loop_
_entity.id
_entity.type
_entity.pdbx_description
1 polymer ?
#
loop_
_entity_poly.entity_id
_entity_poly.type
_entity_poly.pdbx_seq_one_letter_code
_entity_poly.pdbx_strand_id
1 'polypeptide(L)'
;MAQANETLESLLAIVTELTTTLTATLREKNLPEPSFNEDAPGSLPPDQDVQGPRTKLVGALMDMLHLAMGPNEYFITQNMWLGNEAMALDVLNRFNFWGAVPLGGSASYAEIAAATKLPEQMARRFIRFGMSMYLFREESPGSSRIIHTAASAYMARNHHMQSFMSHCLE
;
A
#
# COMPACT_ATOMS: atom_id res chain seq x y z
N MET A 1 3.07 21.15 -0.51
CA MET A 1 4.07 22.15 -0.05
C MET A 1 3.37 22.91 1.06
N ALA A 2 3.97 23.00 2.25
CA ALA A 2 3.30 23.57 3.41
C ALA A 2 2.88 25.03 3.16
N GLN A 3 1.58 25.32 3.31
CA GLN A 3 1.04 26.67 3.22
C GLN A 3 0.61 27.15 4.60
N ALA A 4 0.93 28.40 4.94
CA ALA A 4 0.76 28.94 6.30
C ALA A 4 -0.71 29.02 6.78
N ASN A 5 -1.69 28.93 5.85
CA ASN A 5 -3.11 29.12 6.14
C ASN A 5 -3.94 27.83 5.97
N GLU A 6 -3.30 26.67 5.76
CA GLU A 6 -4.03 25.40 5.64
C GLU A 6 -4.48 24.91 7.01
N THR A 7 -5.77 24.57 7.13
CA THR A 7 -6.36 23.95 8.31
C THR A 7 -6.89 22.56 7.98
N LEU A 8 -7.13 21.73 9.02
CA LEU A 8 -7.73 20.41 8.83
C LEU A 8 -9.12 20.51 8.18
N GLU A 9 -9.90 21.52 8.52
CA GLU A 9 -11.23 21.77 7.94
C GLU A 9 -11.13 22.18 6.46
N SER A 10 -10.18 23.05 6.10
CA SER A 10 -10.01 23.45 4.70
C SER A 10 -9.55 22.26 3.84
N LEU A 11 -8.64 21.44 4.36
CA LEU A 11 -8.16 20.24 3.66
C LEU A 11 -9.25 19.17 3.55
N LEU A 12 -10.08 18.97 4.59
CA LEU A 12 -11.22 18.05 4.55
C LEU A 12 -12.21 18.43 3.44
N ALA A 13 -12.49 19.73 3.27
CA ALA A 13 -13.37 20.21 2.20
C ALA A 13 -12.79 19.85 0.82
N ILE A 14 -11.49 20.08 0.61
CA ILE A 14 -10.77 19.73 -0.63
C ILE A 14 -10.78 18.22 -0.87
N VAL A 15 -10.48 17.41 0.15
CA VAL A 15 -10.50 15.94 0.08
C VAL A 15 -11.90 15.43 -0.31
N THR A 16 -12.95 16.00 0.28
CA THR A 16 -14.34 15.63 -0.01
C THR A 16 -14.70 15.94 -1.47
N GLU A 17 -14.38 17.15 -1.93
CA GLU A 17 -14.62 17.57 -3.31
C GLU A 17 -13.89 16.66 -4.30
N LEU A 18 -12.57 16.50 -4.15
CA LEU A 18 -11.74 15.73 -5.07
C LEU A 18 -12.08 14.23 -5.08
N THR A 19 -12.44 13.67 -3.92
CA THR A 19 -12.91 12.26 -3.84
C THR A 19 -14.22 12.09 -4.59
N THR A 20 -15.16 13.03 -4.45
CA THR A 20 -16.44 12.99 -5.15
C THR A 20 -16.23 13.11 -6.66
N THR A 21 -15.40 14.04 -7.11
CA THR A 21 -15.06 14.20 -8.52
C THR A 21 -14.41 12.94 -9.08
N LEU A 22 -13.38 12.41 -8.41
CA LEU A 22 -12.64 11.24 -8.88
C LEU A 22 -13.56 10.01 -9.00
N THR A 23 -14.36 9.72 -7.98
CA THR A 23 -15.27 8.55 -7.99
C THR A 23 -16.39 8.71 -9.01
N ALA A 24 -16.93 9.93 -9.20
CA ALA A 24 -17.90 10.21 -10.26
C ALA A 24 -17.32 9.96 -11.66
N THR A 25 -16.11 10.46 -11.94
CA THR A 25 -15.43 10.25 -13.22
C THR A 25 -15.17 8.76 -13.49
N LEU A 26 -14.72 8.01 -12.48
CA LEU A 26 -14.49 6.57 -12.63
C LEU A 26 -15.78 5.83 -12.96
N ARG A 27 -16.89 6.16 -12.29
CA ARG A 27 -18.20 5.55 -12.54
C ARG A 27 -18.75 5.90 -13.92
N GLU A 28 -18.68 7.16 -14.33
CA GLU A 28 -19.13 7.62 -15.65
C GLU A 28 -18.41 6.88 -16.77
N LYS A 29 -17.11 6.64 -16.60
CA LYS A 29 -16.28 5.91 -17.57
C LYS A 29 -16.35 4.39 -17.43
N ASN A 30 -17.12 3.85 -16.49
CA ASN A 30 -17.17 2.41 -16.16
C ASN A 30 -15.78 1.83 -15.84
N LEU A 31 -14.95 2.60 -15.15
CA LEU A 31 -13.60 2.21 -14.72
C LEU A 31 -13.64 1.60 -13.31
N PRO A 32 -12.73 0.65 -13.01
CA PRO A 32 -12.65 0.06 -11.68
C PRO A 32 -12.24 1.10 -10.63
N GLU A 33 -12.94 1.09 -9.49
CA GLU A 33 -12.57 1.91 -8.34
C GLU A 33 -11.37 1.29 -7.57
N PRO A 34 -10.50 2.11 -6.95
CA PRO A 34 -9.46 1.62 -6.07
C PRO A 34 -10.04 0.84 -4.88
N SER A 35 -9.40 -0.26 -4.51
CA SER A 35 -9.72 -0.98 -3.27
C SER A 35 -8.48 -1.68 -2.74
N PHE A 36 -8.56 -2.22 -1.51
CA PHE A 36 -7.52 -3.07 -0.95
C PHE A 36 -7.62 -4.53 -1.40
N ASN A 37 -8.64 -4.88 -2.19
CA ASN A 37 -8.81 -6.24 -2.67
C ASN A 37 -7.79 -6.58 -3.75
N GLU A 38 -7.46 -7.86 -3.85
CA GLU A 38 -6.46 -8.38 -4.76
C GLU A 38 -6.74 -8.04 -6.26
N ASP A 39 -8.01 -7.85 -6.63
CA ASP A 39 -8.48 -7.55 -7.98
C ASP A 39 -8.42 -6.06 -8.35
N ALA A 40 -8.05 -5.19 -7.41
CA ALA A 40 -7.94 -3.77 -7.68
C ALA A 40 -6.87 -3.48 -8.75
N PRO A 41 -7.10 -2.46 -9.61
CA PRO A 41 -6.16 -2.09 -10.66
C PRO A 41 -4.84 -1.56 -10.06
N GLY A 42 -3.70 -1.97 -10.62
CA GLY A 42 -2.38 -1.50 -10.18
C GLY A 42 -2.11 -0.02 -10.44
N SER A 43 -2.85 0.60 -11.35
CA SER A 43 -2.82 2.03 -11.63
C SER A 43 -4.16 2.51 -12.15
N LEU A 44 -4.56 3.72 -11.80
CA LEU A 44 -5.68 4.39 -12.45
C LEU A 44 -5.31 4.83 -13.87
N PRO A 45 -6.28 4.97 -14.80
CA PRO A 45 -6.00 5.37 -16.18
C PRO A 45 -5.24 6.70 -16.28
N PRO A 46 -4.42 6.89 -17.32
CA PRO A 46 -3.58 8.08 -17.47
C PRO A 46 -4.36 9.34 -17.88
N ASP A 47 -5.68 9.25 -18.05
CA ASP A 47 -6.52 10.37 -18.47
C ASP A 47 -6.40 11.55 -17.51
N GLN A 48 -6.33 12.77 -18.06
CA GLN A 48 -6.09 13.99 -17.28
C GLN A 48 -7.23 14.27 -16.28
N ASP A 49 -8.46 13.93 -16.64
CA ASP A 49 -9.65 14.07 -15.79
C ASP A 49 -9.69 13.08 -14.62
N VAL A 50 -8.87 12.02 -14.66
CA VAL A 50 -8.65 11.08 -13.56
C VAL A 50 -7.38 11.46 -12.77
N GLN A 51 -6.26 11.65 -13.45
CA GLN A 51 -4.96 11.88 -12.81
C GLN A 51 -4.86 13.26 -12.16
N GLY A 52 -5.53 14.28 -12.70
CA GLY A 52 -5.58 15.63 -12.13
C GLY A 52 -6.18 15.62 -10.73
N PRO A 53 -7.46 15.20 -10.56
CA PRO A 53 -8.08 15.07 -9.24
C PRO A 53 -7.34 14.11 -8.32
N ARG A 54 -6.88 12.95 -8.82
CA ARG A 54 -6.12 11.97 -8.03
C ARG A 54 -4.86 12.58 -7.42
N THR A 55 -4.05 13.28 -8.22
CA THR A 55 -2.78 13.86 -7.75
C THR A 55 -3.03 14.93 -6.70
N LYS A 56 -4.04 15.78 -6.90
CA LYS A 56 -4.44 16.79 -5.91
C LYS A 56 -4.97 16.15 -4.62
N LEU A 57 -5.75 15.07 -4.74
CA LEU A 57 -6.30 14.34 -3.59
C LEU A 57 -5.19 13.73 -2.74
N VAL A 58 -4.21 13.08 -3.38
CA VAL A 58 -3.03 12.54 -2.68
C VAL A 58 -2.27 13.65 -1.97
N GLY A 59 -2.06 14.80 -2.62
CA GLY A 59 -1.42 15.96 -2.00
C GLY A 59 -2.16 16.44 -0.75
N ALA A 60 -3.48 16.67 -0.86
CA ALA A 60 -4.29 17.14 0.26
C ALA A 60 -4.36 16.13 1.43
N LEU A 61 -4.43 14.83 1.14
CA LEU A 61 -4.38 13.78 2.15
C LEU A 61 -3.03 13.74 2.87
N MET A 62 -1.92 13.94 2.15
CA MET A 62 -0.60 14.05 2.75
C MET A 62 -0.50 15.28 3.64
N ASP A 63 -0.90 16.46 3.16
CA ASP A 63 -0.86 17.69 3.98
C ASP A 63 -1.73 17.52 5.25
N MET A 64 -2.91 16.90 5.12
CA MET A 64 -3.80 16.62 6.24
C MET A 64 -3.20 15.62 7.24
N LEU A 65 -2.53 14.56 6.75
CA LEU A 65 -1.81 13.59 7.57
C LEU A 65 -0.69 14.27 8.37
N HIS A 66 0.11 15.13 7.72
CA HIS A 66 1.19 15.86 8.38
C HIS A 66 0.66 16.80 9.48
N LEU A 67 -0.42 17.53 9.21
CA LEU A 67 -1.05 18.39 10.22
C LEU A 67 -1.63 17.60 11.39
N ALA A 68 -2.27 16.46 11.12
CA ALA A 68 -2.90 15.64 12.16
C ALA A 68 -1.89 14.96 13.09
N MET A 69 -0.77 14.48 12.55
CA MET A 69 0.30 13.84 13.32
C MET A 69 1.09 14.83 14.16
N GLY A 70 1.27 16.06 13.65
CA GLY A 70 2.17 17.04 14.23
C GLY A 70 3.65 16.64 14.12
N PRO A 71 4.57 17.52 14.57
CA PRO A 71 5.99 17.38 14.29
C PRO A 71 6.65 16.19 15.00
N ASN A 72 6.22 15.84 16.22
CA ASN A 72 6.85 14.77 16.99
C ASN A 72 6.62 13.40 16.33
N GLU A 73 5.36 13.07 16.03
CA GLU A 73 5.02 11.79 15.43
C GLU A 73 5.58 11.67 14.00
N TYR A 74 5.58 12.78 13.24
CA TYR A 74 6.18 12.82 11.90
C TYR A 74 7.64 12.34 11.88
N PHE A 75 8.48 12.76 12.81
CA PHE A 75 9.88 12.31 12.84
C PHE A 75 10.00 10.83 13.23
N ILE A 76 9.14 10.35 14.13
CA ILE A 76 9.18 8.96 14.60
C ILE A 76 8.68 8.01 13.50
N THR A 77 7.52 8.27 12.91
CA THR A 77 6.86 7.32 12.03
C THR A 77 7.20 7.51 10.56
N GLN A 78 7.41 8.75 10.09
CA GLN A 78 7.69 9.02 8.67
C GLN A 78 9.18 9.19 8.36
N ASN A 79 10.07 9.30 9.34
CA ASN A 79 11.50 9.50 9.07
C ASN A 79 12.37 8.41 9.69
N MET A 80 12.13 8.05 10.95
CA MET A 80 12.91 7.00 11.60
C MET A 80 12.51 5.58 11.16
N TRP A 81 11.22 5.34 10.86
CA TRP A 81 10.75 4.00 10.49
C TRP A 81 10.87 3.66 8.99
N LEU A 82 11.09 4.65 8.10
CA LEU A 82 11.27 4.40 6.66
C LEU A 82 12.39 3.39 6.36
N GLY A 83 13.47 3.39 7.15
CA GLY A 83 14.55 2.42 6.98
C GLY A 83 14.09 0.97 7.22
N ASN A 84 13.14 0.75 8.13
CA ASN A 84 12.58 -0.56 8.40
C ASN A 84 11.68 -1.04 7.26
N GLU A 85 10.93 -0.11 6.63
CA GLU A 85 10.09 -0.39 5.47
C GLU A 85 10.90 -0.79 4.26
N ALA A 86 11.97 -0.05 3.95
CA ALA A 86 12.89 -0.40 2.86
C ALA A 86 13.55 -1.77 3.07
N MET A 87 14.04 -2.04 4.29
CA MET A 87 14.59 -3.35 4.65
C MET A 87 13.55 -4.46 4.51
N ALA A 88 12.31 -4.23 4.94
CA ALA A 88 11.26 -5.23 4.82
C ALA A 88 10.92 -5.52 3.36
N LEU A 89 10.82 -4.48 2.51
CA LEU A 89 10.61 -4.66 1.07
C LEU A 89 11.74 -5.47 0.42
N ASP A 90 12.99 -5.21 0.79
CA ASP A 90 14.14 -5.99 0.29
C ASP A 90 14.00 -7.47 0.69
N VAL A 91 13.69 -7.76 1.96
CA VAL A 91 13.48 -9.14 2.42
C VAL A 91 12.29 -9.81 1.72
N LEU A 92 11.15 -9.12 1.61
CA LEU A 92 9.96 -9.65 0.94
C LEU A 92 10.28 -10.00 -0.53
N ASN A 93 11.08 -9.16 -1.19
CA ASN A 93 11.48 -9.36 -2.58
C ASN A 93 12.52 -10.49 -2.73
N ARG A 94 13.61 -10.47 -1.95
CA ARG A 94 14.70 -11.46 -2.02
C ARG A 94 14.26 -12.87 -1.70
N PHE A 95 13.38 -13.04 -0.72
CA PHE A 95 12.86 -14.35 -0.31
C PHE A 95 11.54 -14.71 -1.03
N ASN A 96 11.09 -13.90 -1.98
CA ASN A 96 9.90 -14.10 -2.79
C ASN A 96 8.63 -14.36 -1.97
N PHE A 97 8.37 -13.51 -0.98
CA PHE A 97 7.10 -13.53 -0.25
C PHE A 97 5.91 -13.24 -1.17
N TRP A 98 6.13 -12.51 -2.28
CA TRP A 98 5.12 -12.24 -3.28
C TRP A 98 4.52 -13.51 -3.88
N GLY A 99 5.35 -14.54 -4.12
CA GLY A 99 4.89 -15.85 -4.61
C GLY A 99 4.59 -16.87 -3.51
N ALA A 100 4.87 -16.57 -2.25
CA ALA A 100 4.64 -17.48 -1.12
C ALA A 100 3.17 -17.52 -0.68
N VAL A 101 2.40 -16.48 -1.00
CA VAL A 101 0.94 -16.45 -0.90
C VAL A 101 0.39 -16.64 -2.31
N PRO A 102 -0.55 -17.57 -2.56
CA PRO A 102 -1.12 -17.75 -3.88
C PRO A 102 -2.13 -16.65 -4.23
N LEU A 103 -2.08 -16.15 -5.46
CA LEU A 103 -3.11 -15.27 -6.03
C LEU A 103 -4.48 -15.97 -6.04
N GLY A 104 -5.54 -15.28 -5.63
CA GLY A 104 -6.90 -15.82 -5.52
C GLY A 104 -7.06 -16.87 -4.43
N GLY A 105 -6.06 -17.05 -3.57
CA GLY A 105 -6.05 -18.01 -2.49
C GLY A 105 -5.45 -17.43 -1.22
N SER A 106 -5.19 -18.31 -0.26
CA SER A 106 -4.59 -17.93 1.00
C SER A 106 -3.43 -18.87 1.36
N ALA A 107 -2.59 -18.47 2.32
CA ALA A 107 -1.52 -19.31 2.87
C ALA A 107 -1.42 -19.13 4.39
N SER A 108 -1.10 -20.19 5.11
CA SER A 108 -0.75 -20.16 6.52
C SER A 108 0.71 -19.71 6.70
N TYR A 109 1.06 -19.25 7.90
CA TYR A 109 2.45 -18.89 8.22
C TYR A 109 3.44 -20.05 7.99
N ALA A 110 3.04 -21.29 8.24
CA ALA A 110 3.89 -22.46 8.02
C ALA A 110 4.14 -22.71 6.51
N GLU A 111 3.12 -22.56 5.67
CA GLU A 111 3.25 -22.66 4.21
C GLU A 111 4.15 -21.56 3.66
N ILE A 112 3.97 -20.31 4.11
CA ILE A 112 4.82 -19.18 3.73
C ILE A 112 6.27 -19.41 4.17
N ALA A 113 6.49 -19.93 5.37
CA ALA A 113 7.82 -20.26 5.89
C ALA A 113 8.51 -21.33 5.04
N ALA A 114 7.78 -22.39 4.66
CA ALA A 114 8.29 -23.44 3.80
C ALA A 114 8.65 -22.91 2.40
N ALA A 115 7.80 -22.07 1.80
CA ALA A 115 8.03 -21.48 0.49
C ALA A 115 9.24 -20.53 0.47
N THR A 116 9.36 -19.67 1.49
CA THR A 116 10.45 -18.69 1.63
C THR A 116 11.76 -19.29 2.17
N LYS A 117 11.72 -20.55 2.67
CA LYS A 117 12.82 -21.23 3.35
C LYS A 117 13.34 -20.47 4.57
N LEU A 118 12.44 -19.75 5.25
CA LEU A 118 12.73 -19.01 6.47
C LEU A 118 12.12 -19.71 7.68
N PRO A 119 12.68 -19.53 8.89
CA PRO A 119 12.00 -19.96 10.11
C PRO A 119 10.61 -19.33 10.21
N GLU A 120 9.60 -20.09 10.66
CA GLU A 120 8.21 -19.59 10.72
C GLU A 120 8.10 -18.30 11.53
N GLN A 121 8.85 -18.18 12.62
CA GLN A 121 8.88 -16.97 13.43
C GLN A 121 9.31 -15.74 12.60
N MET A 122 10.27 -15.89 11.68
CA MET A 122 10.72 -14.81 10.81
C MET A 122 9.69 -14.50 9.73
N ALA A 123 9.18 -15.52 9.04
CA ALA A 123 8.12 -15.35 8.05
C ALA A 123 6.91 -14.61 8.65
N ARG A 124 6.50 -14.99 9.86
CA ARG A 124 5.43 -14.33 10.62
C ARG A 124 5.74 -12.89 11.00
N ARG A 125 7.00 -12.53 11.28
CA ARG A 125 7.38 -11.14 11.55
C ARG A 125 7.26 -10.28 10.29
N PHE A 126 7.78 -10.75 9.16
CA PHE A 126 7.72 -10.01 7.90
C PHE A 126 6.31 -9.90 7.35
N ILE A 127 5.48 -10.94 7.45
CA ILE A 127 4.06 -10.84 7.07
C ILE A 127 3.31 -9.81 7.93
N ARG A 128 3.48 -9.85 9.26
CA ARG A 128 2.81 -8.87 10.15
C ARG A 128 3.26 -7.44 9.89
N PHE A 129 4.54 -7.23 9.61
CA PHE A 129 5.03 -5.91 9.23
C PHE A 129 4.56 -5.50 7.83
N GLY A 130 4.48 -6.44 6.88
CA GLY A 130 3.86 -6.20 5.58
C GLY A 130 2.37 -5.83 5.69
N MET A 131 1.65 -6.34 6.68
CA MET A 131 0.26 -5.92 6.95
C MET A 131 0.15 -4.46 7.37
N SER A 132 1.08 -3.94 8.20
CA SER A 132 1.10 -2.50 8.54
C SER A 132 1.46 -1.62 7.34
N MET A 133 2.11 -2.18 6.32
CA MET A 133 2.38 -1.54 5.04
C MET A 133 1.27 -1.76 3.99
N TYR A 134 0.11 -2.29 4.41
CA TYR A 134 -1.02 -2.61 3.53
C TYR A 134 -0.70 -3.64 2.43
N LEU A 135 0.35 -4.45 2.58
CA LEU A 135 0.76 -5.45 1.60
C LEU A 135 -0.04 -6.74 1.74
N PHE A 136 -0.22 -7.26 2.94
CA PHE A 136 -0.97 -8.50 3.18
C PHE A 136 -2.11 -8.23 4.17
N ARG A 137 -3.05 -9.17 4.26
CA ARG A 137 -4.07 -9.14 5.33
C ARG A 137 -4.50 -10.55 5.71
N GLU A 138 -5.12 -10.68 6.88
CA GLU A 138 -5.80 -11.92 7.26
C GLU A 138 -7.05 -12.09 6.38
N GLU A 139 -7.38 -13.32 6.03
CA GLU A 139 -8.58 -13.66 5.25
C GLU A 139 -9.86 -13.20 5.94
N SER A 140 -9.88 -13.26 7.26
CA SER A 140 -10.88 -12.71 8.15
C SER A 140 -10.24 -12.34 9.50
N PRO A 141 -10.84 -11.45 10.31
CA PRO A 141 -10.26 -11.04 11.59
C PRO A 141 -9.98 -12.24 12.51
N GLY A 142 -8.71 -12.43 12.90
CA GLY A 142 -8.26 -13.53 13.74
C GLY A 142 -7.93 -14.82 12.98
N SER A 143 -7.99 -14.81 11.64
CA SER A 143 -7.62 -15.95 10.81
C SER A 143 -6.11 -16.17 10.80
N SER A 144 -5.69 -17.44 10.81
CA SER A 144 -4.29 -17.82 10.58
C SER A 144 -3.90 -17.84 9.09
N ARG A 145 -4.87 -17.56 8.20
CA ARG A 145 -4.74 -17.53 6.74
C ARG A 145 -4.46 -16.11 6.27
N ILE A 146 -3.44 -15.98 5.44
CA ILE A 146 -2.95 -14.73 4.88
C ILE A 146 -3.32 -14.67 3.41
N ILE A 147 -3.85 -13.54 2.98
CA ILE A 147 -4.22 -13.24 1.59
C ILE A 147 -3.48 -11.99 1.13
N HIS A 148 -3.39 -11.83 -0.20
CA HIS A 148 -2.93 -10.59 -0.79
C HIS A 148 -3.91 -9.43 -0.56
N THR A 149 -3.36 -8.22 -0.49
CA THR A 149 -4.09 -7.01 -0.85
C THR A 149 -3.77 -6.64 -2.30
N ALA A 150 -4.39 -5.57 -2.81
CA ALA A 150 -4.04 -4.98 -4.10
C ALA A 150 -2.51 -4.79 -4.29
N ALA A 151 -1.80 -4.31 -3.27
CA ALA A 151 -0.40 -3.92 -3.38
C ALA A 151 0.54 -5.12 -3.53
N SER A 152 0.41 -6.14 -2.68
CA SER A 152 1.24 -7.34 -2.81
C SER A 152 0.82 -8.21 -4.00
N ALA A 153 -0.46 -8.22 -4.38
CA ALA A 153 -0.91 -8.90 -5.60
C ALA A 153 -0.30 -8.25 -6.85
N TYR A 154 -0.22 -6.92 -6.90
CA TYR A 154 0.47 -6.21 -7.97
C TYR A 154 1.94 -6.64 -8.06
N MET A 155 2.65 -6.70 -6.92
CA MET A 155 4.02 -7.20 -6.87
C MET A 155 4.12 -8.64 -7.36
N ALA A 156 3.23 -9.54 -6.92
CA ALA A 156 3.21 -10.95 -7.31
C ALA A 156 2.99 -11.15 -8.82
N ARG A 157 2.22 -10.27 -9.47
CA ARG A 157 1.95 -10.31 -10.92
C ARG A 157 3.03 -9.62 -11.76
N ASN A 158 3.84 -8.73 -11.19
CA ASN A 158 4.72 -7.83 -11.94
C ASN A 158 6.21 -8.05 -11.63
N HIS A 159 6.83 -8.98 -12.33
CA HIS A 159 8.28 -9.26 -12.22
C HIS A 159 9.17 -8.08 -12.61
N HIS A 160 8.71 -7.18 -13.48
CA HIS A 160 9.46 -5.97 -13.82
C HIS A 160 9.55 -5.05 -12.60
N MET A 161 8.44 -4.86 -11.87
CA MET A 161 8.44 -4.08 -10.63
C MET A 161 9.29 -4.74 -9.53
N GLN A 162 9.26 -6.07 -9.40
CA GLN A 162 10.15 -6.80 -8.49
C GLN A 162 11.63 -6.54 -8.81
N SER A 163 11.99 -6.55 -10.09
CA SER A 163 13.35 -6.29 -10.56
C SER A 163 13.77 -4.84 -10.31
N PHE A 164 12.88 -3.90 -10.61
CA PHE A 164 13.09 -2.48 -10.32
C PHE A 164 13.29 -2.22 -8.83
N MET A 165 12.44 -2.80 -7.98
CA MET A 165 12.57 -2.72 -6.52
C MET A 165 13.91 -3.29 -6.04
N SER A 166 14.33 -4.43 -6.58
CA SER A 166 15.64 -5.03 -6.24
C SER A 166 16.80 -4.09 -6.58
N HIS A 167 16.73 -3.38 -7.70
CA HIS A 167 17.75 -2.44 -8.12
C HIS A 167 17.79 -1.18 -7.22
N CYS A 168 16.63 -0.69 -6.78
CA CYS A 168 16.58 0.49 -5.90
C CYS A 168 17.02 0.23 -4.45
N LEU A 169 17.08 -1.04 -4.04
CA LEU A 169 17.41 -1.45 -2.66
C LEU A 169 18.81 -2.08 -2.54
N GLU A 170 19.58 -2.09 -3.63
CA GLU A 170 21.01 -2.47 -3.65
C GLU A 170 21.89 -1.34 -3.10
#